data_AF-A0A3M1ZC78-F1
#
_entry.id   AF-A0A3M1ZC78-F1
#
_cell.length_a   1.000
_cell.length_b   1.000
_cell.length_c   1.000
_cell.angle_alpha   90.00
_cell.angle_beta   90.00
_cell.angle_gamma   90.00
#
_symmetry.space_group_name_H-M   'P 1'
#
loop_
_entity.id
_entity.type
_entity.pdbx_description
1 polymer ?
#
loop_
_entity_poly.entity_id
_entity_poly.type
_entity_poly.pdbx_seq_one_letter_code
_entity_poly.pdbx_strand_id
1 'polypeptide(L)'
;TRRSGFTFAPEAASERMRDIINKSVPTEQVLQTARDVYSRGWRTIKFYFMIGHPDETMEDVQAIIDLCKAVLAEGRKVLGGKATLNVGVSTFIPKPHTPFQWVPQDTPEQVLEKQRMLKEQLRGQGLHLRWNHIESSEFEGFLSRGDRRMSRVIFRAWELGCKFDAWQDQHHHDLWLQAFEEMGLEPWFYTHRERDIDEVFPWDHIDPAVHKKFLREDYLMSIKRETRVDCRDRCFACGILPKFKDVRSQTEPMQWECPPVKPMSERRKRNSDGGERTPNVTIIN
;
A
#
# COMPACT_ATOMS: atom_id res chain seq x y z
N THR A 1 0.58 30.43 -17.36
CA THR A 1 1.40 29.19 -17.22
C THR A 1 0.49 27.99 -17.06
N ARG A 2 0.62 26.95 -17.89
CA ARG A 2 -0.17 25.70 -17.75
C ARG A 2 0.30 24.96 -16.51
N ARG A 3 -0.54 24.86 -15.47
CA ARG A 3 -0.22 24.08 -14.27
C ARG A 3 -0.11 22.59 -14.65
N SER A 4 0.93 21.91 -14.16
CA SER A 4 1.04 20.45 -14.25
C SER A 4 -0.11 19.77 -13.53
N GLY A 5 -0.38 18.49 -13.80
CA GLY A 5 -1.47 17.76 -13.13
C GLY A 5 -1.24 17.66 -11.62
N PHE A 6 -2.30 17.83 -10.83
CA PHE A 6 -2.26 17.68 -9.37
C PHE A 6 -2.50 16.22 -9.00
N THR A 7 -1.70 15.64 -8.09
CA THR A 7 -1.74 14.21 -7.78
C THR A 7 -2.34 13.95 -6.41
N PHE A 8 -3.23 12.97 -6.32
CA PHE A 8 -3.69 12.35 -5.09
C PHE A 8 -3.41 10.85 -5.13
N ALA A 9 -3.03 10.29 -3.99
CA ALA A 9 -2.89 8.86 -3.80
C ALA A 9 -3.89 8.39 -2.73
N PRO A 10 -5.18 8.22 -3.09
CA PRO A 10 -6.17 7.66 -2.19
C PRO A 10 -5.91 6.17 -1.89
N GLU A 11 -5.25 5.45 -2.81
CA GLU A 11 -4.89 4.02 -2.75
C GLU A 11 -6.04 3.02 -2.70
N ALA A 12 -7.15 3.38 -2.06
CA ALA A 12 -8.44 2.72 -2.05
C ALA A 12 -9.56 3.76 -2.14
N ALA A 13 -10.76 3.34 -2.56
CA ALA A 13 -11.88 4.27 -2.75
C ALA A 13 -12.95 4.17 -1.65
N SER A 14 -13.35 2.97 -1.25
CA SER A 14 -14.28 2.82 -0.13
C SER A 14 -13.62 3.25 1.18
N GLU A 15 -14.40 3.80 2.11
CA GLU A 15 -13.90 4.16 3.44
C GLU A 15 -13.41 2.91 4.18
N ARG A 16 -14.15 1.81 4.06
CA ARG A 16 -13.76 0.49 4.57
C ARG A 16 -12.36 0.06 4.13
N MET A 17 -12.06 0.14 2.83
CA MET A 17 -10.74 -0.24 2.33
C MET A 17 -9.64 0.73 2.75
N ARG A 18 -9.96 2.03 2.85
CA ARG A 18 -9.06 3.03 3.41
C ARG A 18 -8.74 2.75 4.89
N ASP A 19 -9.70 2.29 5.67
CA ASP A 19 -9.48 1.89 7.06
C ASP A 19 -8.62 0.63 7.15
N ILE A 20 -8.88 -0.38 6.29
CA ILE A 20 -8.08 -1.60 6.21
C ILE A 20 -6.60 -1.28 5.97
N ILE A 21 -6.28 -0.37 5.05
CA ILE A 21 -4.88 0.01 4.76
C ILE A 21 -4.35 1.12 5.69
N ASN A 22 -5.08 1.45 6.76
CA ASN A 22 -4.75 2.49 7.74
C ASN A 22 -4.51 3.89 7.10
N LYS A 23 -5.33 4.25 6.12
CA LYS A 23 -5.37 5.55 5.43
C LYS A 23 -6.77 6.16 5.47
N SER A 24 -7.36 6.22 6.66
CA SER A 24 -8.69 6.79 6.89
C SER A 24 -8.75 8.24 6.40
N VAL A 25 -9.52 8.44 5.34
CA VAL A 25 -9.89 9.74 4.80
C VAL A 25 -11.38 9.62 4.44
N PRO A 26 -12.25 10.56 4.80
CA PRO A 26 -13.64 10.52 4.35
C PRO A 26 -13.77 10.78 2.85
N THR A 27 -14.78 10.21 2.21
CA THR A 27 -15.06 10.43 0.78
C THR A 27 -15.32 11.89 0.48
N GLU A 28 -16.07 12.57 1.33
CA GLU A 28 -16.38 13.99 1.17
C GLU A 28 -15.12 14.85 1.19
N GLN A 29 -14.12 14.50 2.01
CA GLN A 29 -12.85 15.23 2.04
C GLN A 29 -12.10 15.11 0.70
N VAL A 30 -12.15 13.94 0.05
CA VAL A 30 -11.56 13.74 -1.29
C VAL A 30 -12.27 14.61 -2.32
N LEU A 31 -13.62 14.63 -2.31
CA LEU A 31 -14.42 15.42 -3.23
C LEU A 31 -14.21 16.92 -3.04
N GLN A 32 -14.20 17.39 -1.79
CA GLN A 32 -13.93 18.79 -1.47
C GLN A 32 -12.53 19.21 -1.92
N THR A 33 -11.52 18.37 -1.68
CA THR A 33 -10.15 18.68 -2.12
C THR A 33 -10.05 18.72 -3.65
N ALA A 34 -10.75 17.83 -4.36
CA ALA A 34 -10.83 17.89 -5.82
C ALA A 34 -11.49 19.19 -6.32
N ARG A 35 -12.60 19.61 -5.70
CA ARG A 35 -13.27 20.89 -6.00
C ARG A 35 -12.34 22.08 -5.80
N ASP A 36 -11.57 22.10 -4.71
CA ASP A 36 -10.59 23.16 -4.43
C ASP A 36 -9.47 23.19 -5.46
N VAL A 37 -8.97 22.03 -5.89
CA VAL A 37 -7.94 21.94 -6.92
C VAL A 37 -8.47 22.43 -8.27
N TYR A 38 -9.65 22.00 -8.71
CA TYR A 38 -10.24 22.46 -9.97
C TYR A 38 -10.56 23.96 -9.95
N SER A 39 -11.12 24.49 -8.86
CA SER A 39 -11.44 25.93 -8.71
C SER A 39 -10.22 26.83 -8.77
N ARG A 40 -9.05 26.32 -8.37
CA ARG A 40 -7.75 27.02 -8.49
C ARG A 40 -7.12 26.90 -9.88
N GLY A 41 -7.82 26.34 -10.86
CA GLY A 41 -7.44 26.35 -12.28
C GLY A 41 -6.57 25.17 -12.74
N TRP A 42 -6.37 24.14 -11.91
CA TRP A 42 -5.82 22.87 -12.39
C TRP A 42 -6.84 22.18 -13.28
N ARG A 43 -6.47 21.84 -14.51
CA ARG A 43 -7.35 21.10 -15.44
C ARG A 43 -7.28 19.59 -15.27
N THR A 44 -6.18 19.10 -14.71
CA THR A 44 -5.90 17.67 -14.61
C THR A 44 -5.63 17.30 -13.17
N ILE A 45 -6.42 16.35 -12.66
CA ILE A 45 -6.12 15.61 -11.44
C ILE A 45 -5.61 14.21 -11.82
N LYS A 46 -4.69 13.66 -11.03
CA LYS A 46 -4.20 12.30 -11.15
C LYS A 46 -4.52 11.53 -9.87
N PHE A 47 -5.20 10.39 -9.98
CA PHE A 47 -5.45 9.46 -8.89
C PHE A 47 -4.61 8.21 -9.05
N TYR A 48 -4.07 7.71 -7.94
CA TYR A 48 -3.43 6.41 -7.86
C TYR A 48 -4.20 5.50 -6.90
N PHE A 49 -4.66 4.36 -7.44
CA PHE A 49 -5.30 3.29 -6.69
C PHE A 49 -4.48 2.02 -6.81
N MET A 50 -4.70 1.12 -5.85
CA MET A 50 -4.30 -0.27 -5.92
C MET A 50 -5.54 -1.17 -5.93
N ILE A 51 -5.48 -2.29 -6.65
CA ILE A 51 -6.46 -3.38 -6.61
C ILE A 51 -5.79 -4.66 -6.09
N GLY A 52 -6.56 -5.53 -5.47
CA GLY A 52 -6.04 -6.76 -4.83
C GLY A 52 -5.54 -6.54 -3.41
N HIS A 53 -6.03 -5.49 -2.75
CA HIS A 53 -5.80 -5.32 -1.31
C HIS A 53 -6.42 -6.48 -0.52
N PRO A 54 -5.93 -6.77 0.70
CA PRO A 54 -6.54 -7.76 1.58
C PRO A 54 -8.00 -7.44 1.86
N ASP A 55 -8.86 -8.46 1.80
CA ASP A 55 -10.32 -8.36 2.01
C ASP A 55 -11.04 -7.45 0.98
N GLU A 56 -10.42 -7.09 -0.15
CA GLU A 56 -11.06 -6.29 -1.20
C GLU A 56 -12.11 -7.08 -2.00
N THR A 57 -13.30 -6.49 -2.16
CA THR A 57 -14.39 -7.08 -2.94
C THR A 57 -14.62 -6.31 -4.25
N MET A 58 -15.45 -6.87 -5.14
CA MET A 58 -15.82 -6.21 -6.39
C MET A 58 -16.63 -4.92 -6.16
N GLU A 59 -17.33 -4.79 -5.04
CA GLU A 59 -17.98 -3.55 -4.62
C GLU A 59 -16.97 -2.45 -4.32
N ASP A 60 -15.80 -2.77 -3.75
CA ASP A 60 -14.74 -1.78 -3.53
C ASP A 60 -14.10 -1.32 -4.85
N VAL A 61 -13.99 -2.23 -5.82
CA VAL A 61 -13.55 -1.89 -7.19
C VAL A 61 -14.59 -1.00 -7.88
N GLN A 62 -15.89 -1.26 -7.68
CA GLN A 62 -16.95 -0.34 -8.11
C GLN A 62 -16.83 1.03 -7.44
N ALA A 63 -16.48 1.09 -6.15
CA ALA A 63 -16.28 2.35 -5.45
C ALA A 63 -15.15 3.20 -6.07
N ILE A 64 -14.10 2.58 -6.64
CA ILE A 64 -13.05 3.30 -7.41
C ILE A 64 -13.68 4.01 -8.61
N ILE A 65 -14.54 3.32 -9.34
CA ILE A 65 -15.23 3.84 -10.52
C ILE A 65 -16.13 5.01 -10.14
N ASP A 66 -16.92 4.85 -9.09
CA ASP A 66 -17.90 5.83 -8.63
C ASP A 66 -17.21 7.10 -8.10
N LEU A 67 -16.14 6.93 -7.31
CA LEU A 67 -15.34 8.05 -6.81
C LEU A 67 -14.71 8.84 -7.97
N CYS A 68 -14.15 8.15 -8.98
CA CYS A 68 -13.57 8.82 -10.14
C CYS A 68 -14.62 9.64 -10.92
N LYS A 69 -15.81 9.07 -11.13
CA LYS A 69 -16.93 9.77 -11.81
C LYS A 69 -17.39 10.98 -11.00
N ALA A 70 -17.52 10.85 -9.68
CA ALA A 70 -17.89 11.94 -8.78
C ALA A 70 -16.86 13.08 -8.80
N VAL A 71 -15.57 12.76 -8.71
CA VAL A 71 -14.48 13.74 -8.80
C VAL A 71 -14.46 14.47 -10.14
N LEU A 72 -14.66 13.76 -11.25
CA LEU A 72 -14.74 14.41 -12.55
C LEU A 72 -15.99 15.31 -12.66
N ALA A 73 -17.12 14.91 -12.07
CA ALA A 73 -18.33 15.72 -12.03
C ALA A 73 -18.09 17.04 -11.28
N GLU A 74 -17.36 17.03 -10.16
CA GLU A 74 -16.92 18.26 -9.47
C GLU A 74 -16.08 19.16 -10.37
N GLY A 75 -15.12 18.59 -11.11
CA GLY A 75 -14.33 19.34 -12.08
C GLY A 75 -15.16 19.94 -13.21
N ARG A 76 -16.16 19.21 -13.71
CA ARG A 76 -17.06 19.68 -14.78
C ARG A 76 -17.95 20.83 -14.33
N LYS A 77 -18.39 20.89 -13.07
CA LYS A 77 -19.12 22.03 -12.51
C LYS A 77 -18.31 23.33 -12.59
N VAL A 78 -16.99 23.24 -12.48
CA VAL A 78 -16.07 24.39 -12.44
C VAL A 78 -15.49 24.74 -13.82
N LEU A 79 -15.06 23.73 -14.58
CA LEU A 79 -14.27 23.90 -15.81
C LEU A 79 -14.97 23.40 -17.08
N GLY A 80 -16.19 22.86 -16.96
CA GLY A 80 -16.90 22.19 -18.04
C GLY A 80 -16.11 21.00 -18.59
N GLY A 81 -16.17 20.79 -19.91
CA GLY A 81 -15.46 19.70 -20.61
C GLY A 81 -13.93 19.79 -20.60
N LYS A 82 -13.34 20.81 -19.95
CA LYS A 82 -11.88 20.97 -19.81
C LYS A 82 -11.32 20.21 -18.60
N ALA A 83 -12.17 19.72 -17.69
CA ALA A 83 -11.74 18.92 -16.55
C ALA A 83 -11.30 17.53 -17.02
N THR A 84 -10.20 17.05 -16.48
CA THR A 84 -9.61 15.76 -16.79
C THR A 84 -9.14 15.06 -15.51
N LEU A 85 -9.36 13.76 -15.44
CA LEU A 85 -8.93 12.87 -14.37
C LEU A 85 -8.16 11.71 -14.99
N ASN A 86 -6.88 11.60 -14.64
CA ASN A 86 -6.05 10.47 -14.98
C ASN A 86 -6.06 9.49 -13.80
N VAL A 87 -6.40 8.25 -14.04
CA VAL A 87 -6.50 7.21 -13.01
C VAL A 87 -5.42 6.17 -13.29
N GLY A 88 -4.45 6.06 -12.38
CA GLY A 88 -3.48 4.97 -12.35
C GLY A 88 -3.95 3.88 -11.40
N VAL A 89 -3.98 2.64 -11.86
CA VAL A 89 -4.32 1.47 -11.05
C VAL A 89 -3.17 0.48 -11.10
N SER A 90 -2.61 0.13 -9.94
CA SER A 90 -1.63 -0.96 -9.84
C SER A 90 -2.22 -2.16 -9.11
N THR A 91 -1.68 -3.36 -9.33
CA THR A 91 -1.96 -4.50 -8.46
C THR A 91 -1.22 -4.32 -7.13
N PHE A 92 -1.89 -4.62 -6.02
CA PHE A 92 -1.30 -4.66 -4.71
C PHE A 92 -0.31 -5.82 -4.61
N ILE A 93 0.89 -5.54 -4.09
CA ILE A 93 1.95 -6.54 -3.91
C ILE A 93 2.34 -6.53 -2.43
N PRO A 94 2.11 -7.63 -1.70
CA PRO A 94 2.56 -7.78 -0.32
C PRO A 94 4.07 -7.59 -0.22
N LYS A 95 4.51 -6.52 0.45
CA LYS A 95 5.95 -6.22 0.60
C LYS A 95 6.50 -6.73 1.93
N PRO A 96 7.74 -7.24 1.95
CA PRO A 96 8.50 -7.43 3.17
C PRO A 96 8.45 -6.21 4.09
N HIS A 97 8.46 -6.46 5.40
CA HIS A 97 8.51 -5.41 6.41
C HIS A 97 7.32 -4.44 6.37
N THR A 98 6.18 -4.87 5.85
CA THR A 98 4.89 -4.15 5.92
C THR A 98 3.87 -4.94 6.74
N PRO A 99 2.78 -4.30 7.23
CA PRO A 99 1.70 -5.01 7.91
C PRO A 99 1.07 -6.11 7.05
N PHE A 100 1.18 -6.03 5.72
CA PHE A 100 0.57 -7.02 4.83
C PHE A 100 1.55 -8.08 4.33
N GLN A 101 2.75 -8.20 4.88
CA GLN A 101 3.71 -9.23 4.44
C GLN A 101 3.21 -10.69 4.58
N TRP A 102 2.15 -10.93 5.37
CA TRP A 102 1.54 -12.24 5.59
C TRP A 102 0.45 -12.60 4.56
N VAL A 103 -0.06 -11.62 3.80
CA VAL A 103 -1.20 -11.86 2.92
C VAL A 103 -0.74 -12.43 1.58
N PRO A 104 -1.55 -13.32 0.96
CA PRO A 104 -1.32 -13.70 -0.42
C PRO A 104 -1.59 -12.52 -1.36
N GLN A 105 -0.99 -12.56 -2.53
CA GLN A 105 -1.41 -11.71 -3.64
C GLN A 105 -2.65 -12.34 -4.30
N ASP A 106 -3.54 -11.50 -4.84
CA ASP A 106 -4.63 -11.97 -5.71
C ASP A 106 -4.11 -12.79 -6.89
N THR A 107 -4.92 -13.78 -7.29
CA THR A 107 -4.62 -14.61 -8.47
C THR A 107 -4.76 -13.83 -9.77
N PRO A 108 -4.17 -14.35 -10.88
CA PRO A 108 -4.28 -13.71 -12.17
C PRO A 108 -5.70 -13.43 -12.62
N GLU A 109 -6.59 -14.39 -12.40
CA GLU A 109 -8.00 -14.32 -12.78
C GLU A 109 -8.72 -13.21 -12.02
N GLN A 110 -8.47 -13.09 -10.71
CA GLN A 110 -9.05 -12.05 -9.87
C GLN A 110 -8.61 -10.66 -10.31
N VAL A 111 -7.31 -10.47 -10.55
CA VAL A 111 -6.78 -9.17 -11.01
C VAL A 111 -7.34 -8.81 -12.39
N LEU A 112 -7.39 -9.77 -13.33
CA LEU A 112 -7.91 -9.53 -14.68
C LEU A 112 -9.40 -9.19 -14.65
N GLU A 113 -10.19 -9.81 -13.78
CA GLU A 113 -11.60 -9.49 -13.60
C GLU A 113 -11.79 -8.04 -13.11
N LYS A 114 -11.05 -7.63 -12.08
CA LYS A 114 -11.05 -6.26 -11.55
C LYS A 114 -10.62 -5.25 -12.61
N GLN A 115 -9.54 -5.54 -13.33
CA GLN A 115 -9.06 -4.71 -14.44
C GLN A 115 -10.10 -4.59 -15.58
N ARG A 116 -10.78 -5.68 -15.92
CA ARG A 116 -11.82 -5.69 -16.96
C ARG A 116 -12.96 -4.72 -16.58
N MET A 117 -13.46 -4.81 -15.35
CA MET A 117 -14.50 -3.92 -14.84
C MET A 117 -14.10 -2.44 -14.92
N LEU A 118 -12.87 -2.11 -14.48
CA LEU A 118 -12.33 -0.75 -14.57
C LEU A 118 -12.23 -0.26 -16.02
N LYS A 119 -11.71 -1.10 -16.93
CA LYS A 119 -11.58 -0.77 -18.36
C LYS A 119 -12.91 -0.52 -19.04
N GLU A 120 -13.95 -1.26 -18.66
CA GLU A 120 -15.30 -1.12 -19.23
C GLU A 120 -15.97 0.17 -18.75
N GLN A 121 -15.82 0.50 -17.46
CA GLN A 121 -16.61 1.57 -16.84
C GLN A 121 -15.91 2.92 -16.70
N LEU A 122 -14.57 2.97 -16.68
CA LEU A 122 -13.79 4.22 -16.67
C LEU A 122 -13.49 4.71 -18.08
N ARG A 123 -14.55 4.95 -18.84
CA ARG A 123 -14.50 5.48 -20.21
C ARG A 123 -15.21 6.84 -20.29
N GLY A 124 -14.87 7.60 -21.32
CA GLY A 124 -15.54 8.85 -21.65
C GLY A 124 -14.65 10.09 -21.56
N GLN A 125 -15.19 11.23 -21.96
CA GLN A 125 -14.44 12.47 -22.08
C GLN A 125 -13.88 12.92 -20.71
N GLY A 126 -12.56 13.07 -20.66
CA GLY A 126 -11.83 13.52 -19.48
C GLY A 126 -11.52 12.43 -18.45
N LEU A 127 -11.84 11.15 -18.72
CA LEU A 127 -11.36 10.01 -17.93
C LEU A 127 -10.25 9.28 -18.69
N HIS A 128 -9.10 9.09 -18.04
CA HIS A 128 -7.96 8.39 -18.63
C HIS A 128 -7.43 7.34 -17.67
N LEU A 129 -7.82 6.08 -17.88
CA LEU A 129 -7.32 4.95 -17.10
C LEU A 129 -5.95 4.48 -17.63
N ARG A 130 -5.03 4.21 -16.70
CA ARG A 130 -3.78 3.49 -16.90
C ARG A 130 -3.71 2.39 -15.86
N TRP A 131 -3.27 1.21 -16.25
CA TRP A 131 -3.07 0.08 -15.35
C TRP A 131 -1.76 -0.62 -15.69
N ASN A 132 -1.21 -1.39 -14.75
CA ASN A 132 -0.05 -2.23 -15.01
C ASN A 132 -0.45 -3.61 -15.56
N HIS A 133 0.45 -4.19 -16.34
CA HIS A 133 0.35 -5.57 -16.81
C HIS A 133 0.52 -6.53 -15.64
N ILE A 134 -0.16 -7.67 -15.70
CA ILE A 134 -0.18 -8.61 -14.58
C ILE A 134 1.17 -9.30 -14.40
N GLU A 135 1.83 -9.58 -15.51
CA GLU A 135 3.15 -10.17 -15.60
C GLU A 135 4.20 -9.31 -14.89
N SER A 136 4.00 -7.98 -14.87
CA SER A 136 4.83 -7.05 -14.10
C SER A 136 4.57 -7.18 -12.60
N SER A 137 3.31 -7.35 -12.19
CA SER A 137 2.93 -7.56 -10.78
C SER A 137 3.47 -8.88 -10.24
N GLU A 138 3.36 -9.96 -11.03
CA GLU A 138 3.87 -11.28 -10.68
C GLU A 138 5.38 -11.27 -10.54
N PHE A 139 6.06 -10.67 -11.52
CA PHE A 139 7.51 -10.48 -11.51
C PHE A 139 7.99 -9.76 -10.25
N GLU A 140 7.40 -8.60 -9.97
CA GLU A 140 7.72 -7.84 -8.78
C GLU A 140 7.35 -8.62 -7.49
N GLY A 141 6.25 -9.37 -7.52
CA GLY A 141 5.75 -10.18 -6.41
C GLY A 141 6.72 -11.28 -5.98
N PHE A 142 7.18 -12.12 -6.90
CA PHE A 142 8.11 -13.20 -6.56
C PHE A 142 9.51 -12.68 -6.24
N LEU A 143 9.98 -11.62 -6.90
CA LEU A 143 11.30 -11.04 -6.59
C LEU A 143 11.32 -10.36 -5.22
N SER A 144 10.23 -9.68 -4.85
CA SER A 144 10.14 -9.01 -3.55
C SER A 144 10.08 -9.99 -2.37
N ARG A 145 9.55 -11.20 -2.59
CA ARG A 145 9.31 -12.20 -1.55
C ARG A 145 10.19 -13.45 -1.68
N GLY A 146 11.18 -13.41 -2.57
CA GLY A 146 12.11 -14.49 -2.85
C GLY A 146 12.98 -14.84 -1.65
N ASP A 147 13.34 -16.11 -1.52
CA ASP A 147 14.39 -16.56 -0.60
C ASP A 147 15.71 -16.81 -1.35
N ARG A 148 16.70 -17.38 -0.67
CA ARG A 148 18.03 -17.65 -1.25
C ARG A 148 17.99 -18.48 -2.53
N ARG A 149 16.96 -19.31 -2.75
CA ARG A 149 16.78 -20.11 -3.96
C ARG A 149 16.50 -19.25 -5.20
N MET A 150 15.96 -18.05 -5.00
CA MET A 150 15.69 -17.07 -6.07
C MET A 150 16.96 -16.65 -6.82
N SER A 151 18.14 -16.71 -6.19
CA SER A 151 19.40 -16.37 -6.86
C SER A 151 19.67 -17.24 -8.09
N ARG A 152 19.31 -18.52 -8.03
CA ARG A 152 19.44 -19.46 -9.15
C ARG A 152 18.49 -19.12 -10.30
N VAL A 153 17.27 -18.71 -9.97
CA VAL A 153 16.27 -18.26 -10.97
C VAL A 153 16.73 -16.98 -11.64
N ILE A 154 17.17 -15.99 -10.87
CA ILE A 154 17.68 -14.71 -11.41
C ILE A 154 18.88 -14.96 -12.33
N PHE A 155 19.84 -15.77 -11.89
CA PHE A 155 21.00 -16.11 -12.70
C PHE A 155 20.59 -16.82 -13.99
N ARG A 156 19.65 -17.77 -13.91
CA ARG A 156 19.17 -18.50 -15.08
C ARG A 156 18.38 -17.62 -16.05
N ALA A 157 17.50 -16.76 -15.55
CA ALA A 157 16.76 -15.81 -16.39
C ALA A 157 17.72 -14.90 -17.16
N TRP A 158 18.80 -14.45 -16.52
CA TRP A 158 19.86 -13.70 -17.20
C TRP A 158 20.56 -14.51 -18.30
N GLU A 159 20.90 -15.79 -18.06
CA GLU A 159 21.48 -16.67 -19.09
C GLU A 159 20.52 -16.89 -20.28
N LEU A 160 19.22 -16.92 -20.02
CA LEU A 160 18.17 -17.03 -21.04
C LEU A 160 17.98 -15.72 -21.83
N GLY A 161 18.55 -14.61 -21.36
CA GLY A 161 18.57 -13.33 -22.06
C GLY A 161 17.78 -12.20 -21.39
N CYS A 162 17.18 -12.42 -20.21
CA CYS A 162 16.52 -11.36 -19.46
C CYS A 162 17.52 -10.27 -19.06
N LYS A 163 17.18 -9.03 -19.38
CA LYS A 163 17.95 -7.83 -19.07
C LYS A 163 17.03 -6.63 -19.15
N PHE A 164 17.30 -5.62 -18.33
CA PHE A 164 16.53 -4.38 -18.37
C PHE A 164 15.02 -4.58 -18.14
N ASP A 165 14.60 -5.57 -17.35
CA ASP A 165 13.19 -5.93 -17.12
C ASP A 165 12.33 -4.79 -16.53
N ALA A 166 12.97 -3.74 -15.99
CA ALA A 166 12.29 -2.52 -15.55
C ALA A 166 11.70 -1.69 -16.72
N TRP A 167 12.17 -1.90 -17.95
CA TRP A 167 11.64 -1.28 -19.16
C TRP A 167 10.62 -2.22 -19.80
N GLN A 168 9.39 -1.73 -20.01
CA GLN A 168 8.25 -2.56 -20.41
C GLN A 168 8.49 -3.35 -21.71
N ASP A 169 9.29 -2.83 -22.62
CA ASP A 169 9.65 -3.45 -23.91
C ASP A 169 10.77 -4.50 -23.81
N GLN A 170 11.36 -4.68 -22.63
CA GLN A 170 12.46 -5.61 -22.37
C GLN A 170 12.10 -6.70 -21.34
N HIS A 171 10.87 -6.66 -20.80
CA HIS A 171 10.39 -7.67 -19.85
C HIS A 171 9.97 -8.95 -20.57
N HIS A 172 10.73 -10.03 -20.38
CA HIS A 172 10.47 -11.34 -20.99
C HIS A 172 9.93 -12.32 -19.94
N HIS A 173 8.65 -12.18 -19.60
CA HIS A 173 8.03 -12.96 -18.52
C HIS A 173 8.13 -14.48 -18.73
N ASP A 174 7.95 -14.97 -19.96
CA ASP A 174 8.05 -16.40 -20.28
C ASP A 174 9.43 -16.99 -19.93
N LEU A 175 10.50 -16.21 -20.10
CA LEU A 175 11.86 -16.64 -19.77
C LEU A 175 12.09 -16.72 -18.25
N TRP A 176 11.40 -15.87 -17.47
CA TRP A 176 11.39 -16.00 -16.02
C TRP A 176 10.67 -17.28 -15.58
N LEU A 177 9.51 -17.59 -16.17
CA LEU A 177 8.78 -18.83 -15.89
C LEU A 177 9.60 -20.07 -16.29
N GLN A 178 10.28 -20.03 -17.43
CA GLN A 178 11.23 -21.07 -17.84
C GLN A 178 12.37 -21.22 -16.82
N ALA A 179 12.95 -20.12 -16.33
CA ALA A 179 14.00 -20.17 -15.32
C ALA A 179 13.51 -20.79 -13.99
N PHE A 180 12.27 -20.54 -13.59
CA PHE A 180 11.64 -21.20 -12.44
C PHE A 180 11.53 -22.71 -12.66
N GLU A 181 10.97 -23.12 -13.81
CA GLU A 181 10.80 -24.52 -14.19
C GLU A 181 12.14 -25.27 -14.19
N GLU A 182 13.17 -24.74 -14.86
CA GLU A 182 14.49 -25.37 -14.94
C GLU A 182 15.18 -25.48 -13.57
N MET A 183 14.90 -24.56 -12.64
CA MET A 183 15.43 -24.62 -11.27
C MET A 183 14.58 -25.48 -10.32
N GLY A 184 13.46 -26.04 -10.79
CA GLY A 184 12.53 -26.85 -10.00
C GLY A 184 11.84 -26.02 -8.90
N LEU A 185 11.55 -24.76 -9.18
CA LEU A 185 10.87 -23.85 -8.28
C LEU A 185 9.54 -23.42 -8.87
N GLU A 186 8.58 -23.19 -8.00
CA GLU A 186 7.25 -22.77 -8.37
C GLU A 186 7.10 -21.27 -8.02
N PRO A 187 6.78 -20.38 -8.98
CA PRO A 187 6.69 -18.93 -8.72
C PRO A 187 5.57 -18.56 -7.73
N TRP A 188 4.43 -19.25 -7.77
CA TRP A 188 3.26 -18.98 -6.93
C TRP A 188 3.49 -19.32 -5.45
N PHE A 189 4.48 -20.15 -5.12
CA PHE A 189 4.96 -20.42 -3.77
C PHE A 189 5.42 -19.13 -3.08
N TYR A 190 5.98 -18.19 -3.86
CA TYR A 190 6.42 -16.91 -3.32
C TYR A 190 5.26 -15.92 -3.16
N THR A 191 4.20 -16.06 -3.97
CA THR A 191 3.19 -15.01 -4.13
C THR A 191 1.78 -15.31 -3.61
N HIS A 192 1.27 -16.52 -3.79
CA HIS A 192 -0.14 -16.88 -3.56
C HIS A 192 -0.37 -17.73 -2.31
N ARG A 193 0.68 -18.30 -1.72
CA ARG A 193 0.51 -19.07 -0.49
C ARG A 193 0.17 -18.16 0.68
N GLU A 194 -0.73 -18.66 1.54
CA GLU A 194 -0.93 -18.09 2.86
C GLU A 194 0.35 -18.26 3.70
N ARG A 195 0.62 -17.25 4.54
CA ARG A 195 1.79 -17.22 5.42
C ARG A 195 1.31 -17.17 6.86
N ASP A 196 1.81 -18.09 7.67
CA ASP A 196 1.48 -18.11 9.10
C ASP A 196 2.01 -16.84 9.78
N ILE A 197 1.29 -16.34 10.78
CA ILE A 197 1.67 -15.13 11.50
C ILE A 197 3.03 -15.26 12.20
N ASP A 198 3.38 -16.48 12.62
CA ASP A 198 4.63 -16.82 13.29
C ASP A 198 5.68 -17.39 12.33
N GLU A 199 5.45 -17.34 11.01
CA GLU A 199 6.41 -17.78 10.00
C GLU A 199 7.73 -17.00 10.08
N VAL A 200 8.85 -17.71 9.96
CA VAL A 200 10.18 -17.12 9.80
C VAL A 200 10.38 -16.76 8.32
N PHE A 201 10.51 -15.48 8.02
CA PHE A 201 10.64 -15.00 6.66
C PHE A 201 12.09 -14.93 6.18
N PRO A 202 12.35 -15.12 4.87
CA PRO A 202 13.70 -15.01 4.33
C PRO A 202 14.28 -13.60 4.48
N TRP A 203 13.46 -12.58 4.67
CA TRP A 203 13.87 -11.19 4.92
C TRP A 203 13.96 -10.81 6.42
N ASP A 204 13.67 -11.73 7.36
CA ASP A 204 13.72 -11.42 8.81
C ASP A 204 15.14 -11.07 9.31
N HIS A 205 16.18 -11.45 8.56
CA HIS A 205 17.57 -11.07 8.86
C HIS A 205 17.89 -9.61 8.49
N ILE A 206 17.00 -8.93 7.76
CA ILE A 206 17.11 -7.52 7.41
C ILE A 206 16.37 -6.71 8.47
N ASP A 207 17.06 -5.72 9.06
CA ASP A 207 16.50 -4.88 10.11
C ASP A 207 16.05 -3.52 9.53
N PRO A 208 14.74 -3.29 9.31
CA PRO A 208 14.19 -2.02 8.86
C PRO A 208 14.00 -1.00 10.01
N ALA A 209 14.55 -1.27 11.20
CA ALA A 209 14.33 -0.57 12.47
C ALA A 209 12.91 -0.65 13.06
N VAL A 210 11.92 -1.08 12.27
CA VAL A 210 10.57 -1.39 12.74
C VAL A 210 10.48 -2.84 13.17
N HIS A 211 9.97 -3.09 14.38
CA HIS A 211 9.79 -4.42 14.93
C HIS A 211 8.67 -5.18 14.23
N LYS A 212 8.90 -6.45 13.88
CA LYS A 212 7.89 -7.37 13.32
C LYS A 212 6.61 -7.44 14.18
N LYS A 213 6.75 -7.37 15.51
CA LYS A 213 5.60 -7.30 16.43
C LYS A 213 4.68 -6.11 16.17
N PHE A 214 5.24 -4.93 15.88
CA PHE A 214 4.45 -3.74 15.57
C PHE A 214 3.67 -3.92 14.27
N LEU A 215 4.32 -4.44 13.22
CA LEU A 215 3.67 -4.75 11.94
C LEU A 215 2.56 -5.80 12.10
N ARG A 216 2.78 -6.79 12.97
CA ARG A 216 1.78 -7.81 13.30
C ARG A 216 0.55 -7.21 13.99
N GLU A 217 0.76 -6.30 14.93
CA GLU A 217 -0.35 -5.59 15.58
C GLU A 217 -1.16 -4.79 14.55
N ASP A 218 -0.50 -4.05 13.65
CA ASP A 218 -1.18 -3.31 12.58
C ASP A 218 -1.96 -4.23 11.64
N TYR A 219 -1.41 -5.39 11.30
CA TYR A 219 -2.11 -6.39 10.50
C TYR A 219 -3.39 -6.90 11.18
N LEU A 220 -3.30 -7.23 12.47
CA LEU A 220 -4.46 -7.70 13.24
C LEU A 220 -5.52 -6.62 13.43
N MET A 221 -5.11 -5.35 13.57
CA MET A 221 -6.02 -4.20 13.57
C MET A 221 -6.71 -4.06 12.21
N SER A 222 -5.97 -4.18 11.11
CA SER A 222 -6.50 -4.12 9.75
C SER A 222 -7.60 -5.17 9.50
N ILE A 223 -7.40 -6.42 9.93
CA ILE A 223 -8.41 -7.48 9.86
C ILE A 223 -9.71 -7.09 10.58
N LYS A 224 -9.59 -6.36 11.68
CA LYS A 224 -10.73 -5.84 12.47
C LYS A 224 -11.26 -4.49 11.98
N ARG A 225 -10.64 -3.90 10.95
CA ARG A 225 -10.92 -2.55 10.44
C ARG A 225 -10.69 -1.47 11.50
N GLU A 226 -9.77 -1.74 12.42
CA GLU A 226 -9.28 -0.76 13.38
C GLU A 226 -8.12 0.01 12.77
N THR A 227 -8.07 1.30 13.02
CA THR A 227 -6.98 2.17 12.56
C THR A 227 -6.13 2.62 13.73
N ARG A 228 -4.87 2.90 13.44
CA ARG A 228 -3.94 3.47 14.41
C ARG A 228 -3.90 4.98 14.20
N VAL A 229 -4.18 5.73 15.27
CA VAL A 229 -4.03 7.19 15.27
C VAL A 229 -2.59 7.60 15.00
N ASP A 230 -2.38 8.86 14.62
CA ASP A 230 -1.07 9.40 14.29
C ASP A 230 -0.05 9.16 15.42
N CYS A 231 1.09 8.58 15.06
CA CYS A 231 2.13 8.25 16.02
C CYS A 231 2.86 9.48 16.57
N ARG A 232 2.68 10.67 15.98
CA ARG A 232 3.14 11.96 16.48
C ARG A 232 2.39 12.38 17.76
N ASP A 233 1.14 11.95 17.91
CA ASP A 233 0.35 12.21 19.12
C ASP A 233 0.67 11.22 20.25
N ARG A 234 1.05 9.99 19.89
CA ARG A 234 1.35 8.92 20.85
C ARG A 234 2.36 7.90 20.30
N CYS A 235 3.40 7.61 21.09
CA CYS A 235 4.36 6.56 20.75
C CYS A 235 3.75 5.15 20.91
N PHE A 236 3.84 4.34 19.86
CA PHE A 236 3.39 2.94 19.83
C PHE A 236 4.52 1.91 19.89
N ALA A 237 5.74 2.34 20.23
CA ALA A 237 6.91 1.47 20.36
C ALA A 237 7.21 0.62 19.10
N CYS A 238 7.15 1.26 17.92
CA CYS A 238 7.44 0.60 16.64
C CYS A 238 8.89 0.08 16.50
N GLY A 239 9.84 0.58 17.31
CA GLY A 239 11.25 0.16 17.30
C GLY A 239 12.24 1.23 16.85
N ILE A 240 11.79 2.27 16.14
CA ILE A 240 12.62 3.38 15.65
C ILE A 240 13.39 4.07 16.79
N LEU A 241 12.70 4.48 17.85
CA LEU A 241 13.30 5.24 18.95
C LEU A 241 14.39 4.50 19.72
N PRO A 242 14.22 3.22 20.12
CA PRO A 242 15.32 2.47 20.72
C PRO A 242 16.44 2.16 19.72
N LYS A 243 16.13 1.87 18.44
CA LYS A 243 17.15 1.56 17.42
C LYS A 243 18.10 2.73 17.17
N PHE A 244 17.57 3.94 17.11
CA PHE A 244 18.34 5.15 16.82
C PHE A 244 18.58 6.03 18.04
N LYS A 245 18.67 5.42 19.24
CA LYS A 245 18.85 6.15 20.50
C LYS A 245 20.02 7.14 20.46
N ASP A 246 21.18 6.72 19.97
CA ASP A 246 22.39 7.54 19.99
C ASP A 246 22.27 8.74 19.05
N VAL A 247 21.78 8.51 17.82
CA VAL A 247 21.49 9.60 16.86
C VAL A 247 20.45 10.56 17.44
N ARG A 248 19.36 10.04 18.02
CA ARG A 248 18.31 10.85 18.64
C ARG A 248 18.87 11.72 19.79
N SER A 249 19.82 11.19 20.57
CA SER A 249 20.40 11.92 21.69
C SER A 249 21.25 13.12 21.27
N GLN A 250 21.67 13.16 20.01
CA GLN A 250 22.50 14.22 19.42
C GLN A 250 21.68 15.21 18.57
N THR A 251 20.37 15.01 18.46
CA THR A 251 19.45 15.87 17.68
C THR A 251 18.50 16.61 18.60
N GLU A 252 18.07 17.80 18.17
CA GLU A 252 17.06 18.57 18.89
C GLU A 252 15.76 17.75 19.10
N PRO A 253 15.08 17.85 20.26
CA PRO A 253 13.97 16.97 20.64
C PRO A 253 12.82 16.81 19.63
N MET A 254 12.59 17.81 18.77
CA MET A 254 11.50 17.82 17.79
C MET A 254 11.93 17.46 16.37
N GLN A 255 13.22 17.28 16.09
CA GLN A 255 13.69 16.97 14.72
C GLN A 255 13.29 15.58 14.24
N TRP A 256 12.97 14.65 15.15
CA TRP A 256 12.57 13.29 14.81
C TRP A 256 11.07 13.13 14.54
N GLU A 257 10.27 14.17 14.78
CA GLU A 257 8.79 14.19 14.73
C GLU A 257 8.07 13.14 15.62
N CYS A 258 8.79 12.15 16.14
CA CYS A 258 8.30 11.19 17.11
C CYS A 258 8.08 11.86 18.47
N PRO A 259 7.00 11.51 19.19
CA PRO A 259 6.74 12.09 20.49
C PRO A 259 7.76 11.60 21.52
N PRO A 260 8.08 12.42 22.53
CA PRO A 260 9.02 12.04 23.57
C PRO A 260 8.52 10.79 24.31
N VAL A 261 9.43 9.83 24.49
CA VAL A 261 9.14 8.62 25.27
C VAL A 261 9.26 8.97 26.75
N LYS A 262 8.13 9.07 27.46
CA LYS A 262 8.16 9.29 28.92
C LYS A 262 8.96 8.18 29.62
N PRO A 263 9.93 8.50 30.49
CA PRO A 263 10.67 7.53 31.29
C PRO A 263 9.75 6.60 32.10
N MET A 264 10.18 5.35 32.34
CA MET A 264 9.37 4.39 33.12
C MET A 264 9.05 4.87 34.54
N SER A 265 9.94 5.66 35.15
CA SER A 265 9.75 6.27 36.47
C SER A 265 8.52 7.19 36.51
N GLU A 266 8.27 7.95 35.44
CA GLU A 266 7.13 8.85 35.31
C GLU A 266 5.85 8.11 34.90
N ARG A 267 5.97 7.00 34.15
CA ARG A 267 4.81 6.15 33.80
C ARG A 267 4.19 5.46 35.02
N ARG A 268 5.01 5.09 36.01
CA ARG A 268 4.54 4.41 37.24
C ARG A 268 3.72 5.33 38.16
N LYS A 269 4.03 6.63 38.22
CA LYS A 269 3.26 7.62 39.02
C LYS A 269 1.80 7.75 38.58
N ARG A 270 1.48 7.52 37.31
CA ARG A 270 0.09 7.60 36.82
C ARG A 270 -0.76 6.38 37.24
N ASN A 271 -0.13 5.23 37.51
CA ASN A 271 -0.85 4.05 38.01
C ASN A 271 -1.19 4.15 39.51
N SER A 272 -0.55 5.06 40.27
CA SER A 272 -0.94 5.34 41.66
C SER A 272 -2.08 6.36 41.79
N ASP A 273 -2.33 7.17 40.75
CA ASP A 273 -3.35 8.24 40.73
C ASP A 273 -4.64 7.83 39.99
N GLY A 274 -4.92 6.53 39.84
CA GLY A 274 -6.20 6.05 39.31
C GLY A 274 -6.47 6.34 37.83
N GLY A 275 -5.45 6.69 37.04
CA GLY A 275 -5.60 6.94 35.61
C GLY A 275 -5.96 5.67 34.83
N GLU A 276 -7.14 5.65 34.23
CA GLU A 276 -7.67 4.55 33.41
C GLU A 276 -6.65 4.09 32.36
N ARG A 277 -6.32 2.79 32.37
CA ARG A 277 -5.52 2.19 31.29
C ARG A 277 -6.41 2.17 30.05
N THR A 278 -6.15 3.04 29.07
CA THR A 278 -6.66 2.83 27.71
C THR A 278 -5.90 1.63 27.14
N PRO A 279 -6.54 0.45 26.98
CA PRO A 279 -5.85 -0.70 26.43
C PRO A 279 -5.43 -0.36 24.98
N ASN A 280 -4.28 -0.90 24.55
CA ASN A 280 -3.83 -0.78 23.16
C ASN A 280 -4.67 -1.64 22.19
N VAL A 281 -5.68 -2.34 22.70
CA VAL A 281 -6.62 -3.18 21.97
C VAL A 281 -7.95 -3.05 22.72
N THR A 282 -8.97 -2.50 22.08
CA THR A 282 -10.33 -2.64 22.59
C THR A 282 -10.74 -4.09 22.34
N ILE A 283 -10.62 -4.96 23.35
CA ILE A 283 -11.29 -6.26 23.28
C ILE A 283 -12.77 -5.96 23.48
N ILE A 284 -13.52 -5.93 22.38
CA ILE A 284 -14.98 -5.94 22.41
C ILE A 284 -15.36 -7.43 22.45
N ASN A 285 -16.06 -7.84 23.52
CA ASN A 285 -16.70 -9.15 23.64
C ASN A 285 -17.82 -9.31 22.61
#